data_AF-A0A1G7QY42-F1
#
_entry.id   AF-A0A1G7QY42-F1
#
_cell.length_a   1.000
_cell.length_b   1.000
_cell.length_c   1.000
_cell.angle_alpha   90.00
_cell.angle_beta   90.00
_cell.angle_gamma   90.00
#
_symmetry.space_group_name_H-M   'P 1'
#
loop_
_entity.id
_entity.type
_entity.pdbx_description
1 polymer ?
#
loop_
_entity_poly.entity_id
_entity_poly.type
_entity_poly.pdbx_seq_one_letter_code
_entity_poly.pdbx_strand_id
1 'polypeptide(L)'
;MPSKKLALKTYLTPEEYDVVLASARKAGLSLSTFSKRVCLGFSVPSLEHQEARLELRRLKGELARLGGLIKQALASGADRSTVHRLLHELDARQRELQAAIARIER
;
A
#
# COMPACT_ATOMS: atom_id res chain seq x y z
N MET A 1 2.05 22.91 25.29
CA MET A 1 0.66 23.14 25.75
C MET A 1 0.02 21.80 26.06
N PRO A 2 -0.52 21.55 27.26
CA PRO A 2 -1.38 20.39 27.47
C PRO A 2 -2.56 20.52 26.51
N SER A 3 -2.84 19.46 25.75
CA SER A 3 -3.91 19.48 24.75
C SER A 3 -5.25 19.67 25.47
N LYS A 4 -6.08 20.64 25.04
CA LYS A 4 -7.45 20.88 25.55
C LYS A 4 -8.44 19.72 25.32
N LYS A 5 -7.96 18.54 24.90
CA LYS A 5 -8.80 17.39 24.51
C LYS A 5 -9.08 16.52 25.74
N LEU A 6 -10.32 16.05 25.84
CA LEU A 6 -10.74 15.07 26.84
C LEU A 6 -10.15 13.70 26.49
N ALA A 7 -9.81 12.92 27.52
CA ALA A 7 -9.32 11.55 27.38
C ALA A 7 -10.43 10.55 27.72
N LEU A 8 -10.60 9.54 26.87
CA LEU A 8 -11.42 8.37 27.16
C LEU A 8 -10.52 7.27 27.74
N LYS A 9 -10.90 6.70 28.89
CA LYS A 9 -10.19 5.58 29.53
C LYS A 9 -11.11 4.38 29.60
N THR A 10 -10.57 3.22 29.25
CA THR A 10 -11.24 1.91 29.30
C THR A 10 -10.27 0.91 29.88
N TYR A 11 -10.77 -0.01 30.70
CA TYR A 11 -10.03 -1.15 31.20
C TYR A 11 -10.27 -2.33 30.26
N LEU A 12 -9.20 -3.05 29.92
CA LEU A 12 -9.21 -4.23 29.06
C LEU A 12 -8.48 -5.36 29.77
N THR A 13 -8.93 -6.60 29.57
CA THR A 13 -8.09 -7.77 29.87
C THR A 13 -6.88 -7.80 28.91
N PRO A 14 -5.82 -8.57 29.21
CA PRO A 14 -4.70 -8.75 28.28
C PRO A 14 -5.15 -9.22 26.89
N GLU A 15 -6.11 -10.15 26.84
CA GLU A 15 -6.64 -10.71 25.59
C GLU A 15 -7.40 -9.65 24.79
N GLU A 16 -8.25 -8.86 25.46
CA GLU A 16 -8.97 -7.76 24.82
C GLU A 16 -8.00 -6.70 24.29
N TYR A 17 -6.96 -6.36 25.06
CA TYR A 17 -5.93 -5.43 24.63
C TYR A 17 -5.21 -5.92 23.38
N ASP A 18 -4.83 -7.20 23.34
CA ASP A 18 -4.16 -7.81 22.18
C ASP A 18 -5.06 -7.81 20.93
N VAL A 19 -6.36 -8.06 21.09
CA VAL A 19 -7.33 -7.97 19.98
C VAL A 19 -7.41 -6.53 19.45
N VAL A 20 -7.51 -5.53 20.31
CA VAL A 20 -7.56 -4.12 19.91
C VAL A 20 -6.24 -3.68 19.28
N LEU A 21 -5.11 -4.09 19.85
CA LEU A 21 -3.78 -3.80 19.33
C LEU A 21 -3.56 -4.43 17.96
N ALA A 22 -3.92 -5.70 17.80
CA ALA A 22 -3.87 -6.38 16.51
C ALA A 22 -4.75 -5.66 15.50
N SER A 23 -5.98 -5.27 15.86
CA SER A 23 -6.89 -4.55 14.96
C SER A 23 -6.38 -3.16 14.57
N ALA A 24 -5.78 -2.42 15.50
CA ALA A 24 -5.17 -1.12 15.23
C ALA A 24 -3.92 -1.23 14.35
N ARG A 25 -3.03 -2.19 14.66
CA ARG A 25 -1.86 -2.52 13.83
C ARG A 25 -2.29 -2.94 12.44
N LYS A 26 -3.34 -3.76 12.37
CA LYS A 26 -3.97 -4.13 11.13
C LYS A 26 -4.34 -2.83 10.40
N ALA A 27 -5.21 -1.99 10.92
CA ALA A 27 -5.62 -0.76 10.22
C ALA A 27 -4.50 0.25 9.87
N GLY A 28 -3.25 0.03 10.30
CA GLY A 28 -2.14 0.98 10.14
C GLY A 28 -2.34 2.24 10.96
N LEU A 29 -3.06 2.15 12.08
CA LEU A 29 -3.45 3.26 12.92
C LEU A 29 -2.86 3.11 14.33
N SER A 30 -2.64 4.23 15.01
CA SER A 30 -2.40 4.19 16.45
C SER A 30 -3.63 3.64 17.17
N LEU A 31 -3.44 3.01 18.33
CA LEU A 31 -4.54 2.56 19.21
C LEU A 31 -5.57 3.68 19.43
N SER A 32 -5.12 4.88 19.76
CA SER A 32 -6.00 6.04 19.98
C SER A 32 -6.81 6.44 18.74
N THR A 33 -6.20 6.39 17.55
CA THR A 33 -6.88 6.76 16.30
C THR A 33 -7.86 5.67 15.89
N PHE A 34 -7.46 4.40 16.02
CA PHE A 34 -8.31 3.24 15.78
C PHE A 34 -9.55 3.27 16.69
N SER A 35 -9.36 3.33 18.01
CA SER A 35 -10.46 3.35 18.97
C SER A 35 -11.38 4.56 18.76
N LYS A 36 -10.81 5.76 18.49
CA LYS A 36 -11.62 6.94 18.18
C LYS A 36 -12.47 6.74 16.92
N ARG A 37 -11.92 6.13 15.86
CA ARG A 37 -12.66 5.89 14.62
C ARG A 37 -13.79 4.88 14.82
N VAL A 38 -13.49 3.76 15.48
CA VAL A 38 -14.49 2.73 15.81
C VAL A 38 -15.61 3.31 16.65
N CYS A 39 -15.31 4.00 17.75
CA CYS A 39 -16.32 4.58 18.65
C CYS A 39 -17.18 5.68 17.98
N LEU A 40 -16.67 6.36 16.95
CA LEU A 40 -17.41 7.37 16.20
C LEU A 40 -18.11 6.81 14.95
N GLY A 41 -18.04 5.48 14.72
CA GLY A 41 -18.66 4.83 13.56
C GLY A 41 -17.96 5.11 12.23
N PHE A 42 -16.72 5.60 12.24
CA PHE A 42 -15.94 5.75 11.02
C PHE A 42 -15.49 4.38 10.50
N SER A 43 -15.55 4.21 9.18
CA SER A 43 -14.95 3.04 8.54
C SER A 43 -13.46 2.96 8.88
N VAL A 44 -13.07 1.83 9.45
CA VAL A 44 -11.66 1.49 9.65
C VAL A 44 -11.24 0.66 8.44
N PRO A 45 -10.19 1.06 7.70
CA PRO A 45 -9.74 0.31 6.53
C PRO A 45 -9.45 -1.13 6.93
N SER A 46 -10.10 -2.10 6.28
CA SER A 46 -9.75 -3.51 6.48
C SER A 46 -8.38 -3.77 5.85
N LEU A 47 -7.58 -4.59 6.54
CA LEU A 47 -6.24 -4.93 6.08
C LEU A 47 -6.17 -5.90 4.94
N GLU A 48 -7.29 -6.51 4.55
CA GLU A 48 -7.32 -7.60 3.60
C GLU A 48 -6.58 -7.26 2.29
N HIS A 49 -6.38 -5.96 2.02
CA HIS A 49 -5.71 -5.46 0.84
C HIS A 49 -4.42 -4.64 1.12
N GLN A 50 -3.99 -4.36 2.35
CA GLN A 50 -2.82 -3.47 2.57
C GLN A 50 -1.49 -4.13 2.21
N GLU A 51 -1.31 -5.40 2.56
CA GLU A 51 -0.10 -6.17 2.21
C GLU A 51 0.01 -6.30 0.69
N ALA A 52 -1.11 -6.64 0.04
CA ALA A 52 -1.24 -6.60 -1.42
C ALA A 52 -0.96 -5.20 -2.00
N ARG A 53 -1.44 -4.12 -1.38
CA ARG A 53 -1.15 -2.74 -1.81
C ARG A 53 0.34 -2.38 -1.67
N LEU A 54 1.01 -2.83 -0.62
CA LEU A 54 2.44 -2.62 -0.42
C LEU A 54 3.25 -3.38 -1.47
N GLU A 55 2.91 -4.64 -1.71
CA GLU A 55 3.55 -5.48 -2.73
C GLU A 55 3.35 -4.89 -4.14
N LEU A 56 2.13 -4.44 -4.46
CA LEU A 56 1.83 -3.77 -5.74
C LEU A 56 2.59 -2.46 -5.90
N ARG A 57 2.76 -1.67 -4.83
CA ARG A 57 3.59 -0.45 -4.85
C ARG A 57 5.06 -0.77 -5.13
N ARG A 58 5.59 -1.85 -4.52
CA ARG A 58 6.96 -2.31 -4.77
C ARG A 58 7.14 -2.72 -6.23
N LEU A 59 6.25 -3.57 -6.76
CA LEU A 59 6.28 -4.03 -8.16
C LEU A 59 6.22 -2.84 -9.15
N LYS A 60 5.39 -1.83 -8.87
CA LYS A 60 5.35 -0.60 -9.67
C LYS A 60 6.70 0.13 -9.68
N GLY A 61 7.38 0.21 -8.54
CA GLY A 61 8.71 0.82 -8.44
C GLY A 61 9.78 0.05 -9.23
N GLU A 62 9.76 -1.28 -9.16
CA GLU A 62 10.67 -2.14 -9.93
C GLU A 62 10.46 -2.00 -11.44
N LEU A 63 9.21 -1.94 -11.90
CA LEU A 63 8.89 -1.70 -13.32
C LEU A 63 9.32 -0.32 -13.80
N ALA A 64 9.15 0.72 -12.98
CA ALA A 64 9.64 2.06 -13.32
C ALA A 64 11.17 2.09 -13.47
N ARG A 65 11.89 1.40 -12.58
CA ARG A 65 13.35 1.25 -12.65
C ARG A 65 13.77 0.48 -13.90
N LEU A 66 13.11 -0.63 -14.23
CA LEU A 66 13.37 -1.39 -15.47
C LEU A 66 13.17 -0.52 -16.71
N GLY A 67 12.09 0.25 -16.79
CA GLY A 67 11.88 1.20 -17.88
C GLY A 67 12.99 2.23 -18.00
N GLY A 68 13.54 2.71 -16.88
CA GLY A 68 14.72 3.59 -16.84
C GLY A 68 15.96 2.92 -17.43
N LEU A 69 16.27 1.69 -17.01
CA LEU A 69 17.41 0.91 -17.52
C LEU A 69 17.30 0.64 -19.03
N ILE A 70 16.11 0.31 -19.51
CA ILE A 70 15.87 0.06 -20.92
C ILE A 70 16.09 1.33 -21.77
N LYS A 71 15.62 2.48 -21.27
CA LYS A 71 15.89 3.78 -21.92
C LYS A 71 17.38 4.13 -21.92
N GLN A 72 18.11 3.82 -20.83
CA GLN A 72 19.56 3.99 -20.78
C GLN A 72 20.28 3.08 -21.79
N ALA A 73 19.85 1.83 -21.93
CA ALA A 73 20.40 0.89 -22.91
C ALA A 73 20.21 1.39 -24.36
N LEU A 74 19.06 1.99 -24.68
CA LEU A 74 18.85 2.66 -25.97
C LEU A 74 19.85 3.81 -26.19
N ALA A 75 20.03 4.65 -25.18
CA ALA A 75 20.95 5.77 -25.25
C ALA A 75 22.40 5.31 -25.44
N SER A 76 22.76 4.12 -24.93
CA SER A 76 24.08 3.51 -25.10
C SER A 76 24.23 2.66 -26.37
N GLY A 77 23.28 2.71 -27.31
CA GLY A 77 23.40 2.05 -28.62
C GLY A 77 22.95 0.59 -28.68
N ALA A 78 22.15 0.12 -27.72
CA ALA A 78 21.52 -1.19 -27.82
C ALA A 78 20.57 -1.28 -29.04
N ASP A 79 20.41 -2.49 -29.59
CA ASP A 79 19.56 -2.73 -30.75
C ASP A 79 18.12 -2.23 -30.51
N ARG A 80 17.71 -1.23 -31.31
CA ARG A 80 16.39 -0.60 -31.24
C ARG A 80 15.24 -1.59 -31.42
N SER A 81 15.43 -2.66 -32.20
CA SER A 81 14.35 -3.62 -32.46
C SER A 81 14.03 -4.46 -31.22
N THR A 82 15.09 -4.92 -30.55
CA THR A 82 15.01 -5.68 -29.30
C THR A 82 14.49 -4.81 -28.17
N VAL A 83 14.98 -3.56 -28.06
CA VAL A 83 14.52 -2.67 -27.00
C VAL A 83 13.06 -2.23 -27.17
N HIS A 84 12.62 -1.87 -28.38
CA HIS A 84 11.21 -1.51 -28.59
C HIS A 84 10.26 -2.67 -28.24
N ARG A 85 10.65 -3.91 -28.56
CA ARG A 85 9.88 -5.11 -28.17
C ARG A 85 9.77 -5.23 -26.65
N LEU A 86 10.88 -5.09 -25.94
CA LEU A 86 10.92 -5.17 -24.47
C LEU A 86 10.13 -4.04 -23.80
N LEU A 87 10.17 -2.82 -24.35
CA LEU A 87 9.34 -1.71 -23.87
C LEU A 87 7.85 -2.00 -24.06
N HIS A 88 7.46 -2.54 -25.20
CA HIS A 88 6.07 -2.91 -25.47
C HIS A 88 5.55 -3.99 -24.51
N GLU A 89 6.36 -5.01 -24.22
CA GLU A 89 6.02 -6.04 -23.23
C GLU A 89 5.93 -5.47 -21.81
N LEU A 90 6.86 -4.58 -21.43
CA LEU A 90 6.85 -3.92 -20.13
C LEU A 90 5.58 -3.07 -19.94
N ASP A 91 5.18 -2.32 -20.96
CA ASP A 91 3.96 -1.50 -20.95
C ASP A 91 2.71 -2.37 -20.81
N ALA A 92 2.65 -3.52 -21.50
CA ALA A 92 1.54 -4.46 -21.38
C ALA A 92 1.42 -5.00 -19.95
N ARG A 93 2.54 -5.40 -19.34
CA ARG A 93 2.57 -5.91 -17.95
C ARG A 93 2.25 -4.82 -16.93
N GLN A 94 2.66 -3.57 -17.15
CA GLN A 94 2.24 -2.44 -16.32
C GLN A 94 0.72 -2.25 -16.33
N ARG A 95 0.06 -2.38 -17.49
CA ARG A 95 -1.41 -2.25 -17.57
C ARG A 95 -2.14 -3.36 -16.84
N GLU A 96 -1.67 -4.60 -16.95
CA GLU A 96 -2.22 -5.73 -16.20
C GLU A 96 -2.11 -5.51 -14.69
N LEU A 97 -0.95 -5.04 -14.22
CA LEU A 97 -0.73 -4.72 -12.81
C LEU A 97 -1.65 -3.59 -12.34
N GLN A 98 -1.81 -2.53 -13.13
CA GLN A 98 -2.74 -1.43 -12.82
C GLN A 98 -4.19 -1.92 -12.74
N ALA A 99 -4.61 -2.82 -13.62
CA ALA A 99 -5.94 -3.40 -13.57
C ALA A 99 -6.15 -4.28 -12.32
N ALA A 100 -5.12 -5.02 -11.89
CA ALA A 100 -5.16 -5.80 -10.66
C ALA A 100 -5.26 -4.88 -9.41
N ILE A 101 -4.49 -3.79 -9.37
CA ILE A 101 -4.57 -2.77 -8.31
C ILE A 101 -5.99 -2.19 -8.22
N ALA A 102 -6.57 -1.79 -9.35
CA ALA A 102 -7.90 -1.21 -9.38
C ALA A 102 -9.01 -2.16 -8.89
N ARG A 103 -8.80 -3.48 -8.96
CA ARG A 103 -9.73 -4.48 -8.40
C ARG A 103 -9.59 -4.63 -6.89
N ILE A 104 -8.37 -4.48 -6.37
CA ILE A 104 -8.02 -4.56 -4.94
C ILE A 104 -8.35 -3.26 -4.18
N GLU A 105 -8.53 -2.16 -4.91
CA GLU A 105 -8.88 -0.86 -4.34
C GLU A 105 -10.39 -0.57 -4.24
N ARG A 106 -11.26 -1.38 -4.88
CA ARG A 106 -12.72 -1.34 -4.71
C ARG A 106 -13.17 -2.07 -3.46
#